data_AF-A0AA45G5X2-F1
#
_entry.id   AF-A0AA45G5X2-F1
#
_cell.length_a   1.000
_cell.length_b   1.000
_cell.length_c   1.000
_cell.angle_alpha   90.00
_cell.angle_beta   90.00
_cell.angle_gamma   90.00
#
_symmetry.space_group_name_H-M   'P 1'
#
loop_
_entity.id
_entity.type
_entity.pdbx_description
1 polymer ?
#
loop_
_entity_poly.entity_id
_entity_poly.type
_entity_poly.pdbx_seq_one_letter_code
_entity_poly.pdbx_strand_id
1 'polypeptide(L)'
;MTTTPGAVPNADDTNADVAALSSVRRHGLIRPALILLIAALCVATLVGIVVREGHARSHGTEVTLAMRGVDPRDLVRGHYVAIRLADEAPPGCTGQSGEWIALARSGERSVPAGAYPTRDEALRHGPVAVRGTLRCQGSTASLDIGIERFYINQRDATAIDEALRGGKSASAIVSVGTDGKARLVALEVDHRRYDLAW
;
A
#
# COMPACT_ATOMS: atom_id res chain seq x y z
N MET A 1 -36.13 -68.79 57.43
CA MET A 1 -36.32 -68.72 55.96
C MET A 1 -37.21 -67.53 55.66
N THR A 2 -36.65 -66.44 55.15
CA THR A 2 -37.41 -65.34 54.54
C THR A 2 -36.62 -64.88 53.33
N THR A 3 -37.05 -65.33 52.14
CA THR A 3 -36.55 -64.92 50.84
C THR A 3 -37.37 -63.72 50.35
N THR A 4 -36.69 -62.58 50.16
CA THR A 4 -37.25 -61.39 49.50
C THR A 4 -37.09 -61.53 47.98
N PRO A 5 -38.11 -61.27 47.14
CA PRO A 5 -37.98 -61.33 45.69
C PRO A 5 -37.40 -60.02 45.12
N GLY A 6 -36.45 -60.15 44.20
CA GLY A 6 -35.84 -59.03 43.46
C GLY A 6 -36.81 -58.43 42.45
N ALA A 7 -36.87 -57.11 42.41
CA ALA A 7 -37.64 -56.34 41.44
C ALA A 7 -36.94 -56.36 40.05
N VAL A 8 -37.73 -56.62 39.02
CA VAL A 8 -37.30 -56.59 37.60
C VAL A 8 -37.40 -55.14 37.09
N PRO A 9 -36.37 -54.58 36.44
CA PRO A 9 -36.43 -53.23 35.87
C PRO A 9 -37.32 -53.18 34.61
N ASN A 10 -38.15 -52.13 34.51
CA ASN A 10 -39.12 -51.91 33.44
C ASN A 10 -38.45 -51.38 32.15
N ALA A 11 -38.96 -51.81 30.99
CA ALA A 11 -38.46 -51.45 29.66
C ALA A 11 -38.70 -49.97 29.26
N ASP A 12 -39.56 -49.25 29.99
CA ASP A 12 -39.85 -47.83 29.72
C ASP A 12 -38.70 -46.90 30.15
N ASP A 13 -37.96 -47.27 31.21
CA ASP A 13 -36.85 -46.46 31.72
C ASP A 13 -35.66 -46.43 30.73
N THR A 14 -35.52 -47.49 29.91
CA THR A 14 -34.43 -47.60 28.94
C THR A 14 -34.62 -46.65 27.75
N ASN A 15 -35.87 -46.46 27.28
CA ASN A 15 -36.16 -45.60 26.12
C ASN A 15 -36.04 -44.10 26.43
N ALA A 16 -36.33 -43.68 27.67
CA ALA A 16 -36.12 -42.30 28.11
C ALA A 16 -34.63 -41.93 28.16
N ASP A 17 -33.77 -42.87 28.59
CA ASP A 17 -32.32 -42.66 28.68
C ASP A 17 -31.64 -42.60 27.30
N VAL A 18 -32.04 -43.42 26.30
CA VAL A 18 -31.49 -43.27 24.92
C VAL A 18 -31.97 -41.99 24.23
N ALA A 19 -33.18 -41.51 24.52
CA ALA A 19 -33.67 -40.25 23.97
C ALA A 19 -32.88 -39.04 24.55
N ALA A 20 -32.61 -39.03 25.86
CA ALA A 20 -31.83 -38.00 26.54
C ALA A 20 -30.37 -37.95 26.06
N LEU A 21 -29.74 -39.11 25.83
CA LEU A 21 -28.35 -39.19 25.34
C LEU A 21 -28.20 -38.74 23.88
N SER A 22 -29.24 -38.87 23.05
CA SER A 22 -29.23 -38.41 21.64
C SER A 22 -29.47 -36.90 21.48
N SER A 23 -30.07 -36.25 22.49
CA SER A 23 -30.40 -34.82 22.52
C SER A 23 -29.20 -33.98 22.94
N VAL A 24 -28.49 -34.39 23.99
CA VAL A 24 -27.33 -33.66 24.55
C VAL A 24 -26.15 -33.61 23.58
N ARG A 25 -25.97 -34.63 22.73
CA ARG A 25 -24.86 -34.71 21.77
C ARG A 25 -24.95 -33.70 20.62
N ARG A 26 -26.15 -33.19 20.31
CA ARG A 26 -26.37 -32.23 19.22
C ARG A 26 -26.04 -30.79 19.62
N HIS A 27 -26.18 -30.40 20.89
CA HIS A 27 -25.87 -29.05 21.36
C HIS A 27 -24.39 -28.81 21.70
N GLY A 28 -23.59 -29.87 21.85
CA GLY A 28 -22.15 -29.77 22.14
C GLY A 28 -21.26 -29.45 20.93
N LEU A 29 -21.70 -29.80 19.70
CA LEU A 29 -20.92 -29.59 18.47
C LEU A 29 -21.25 -28.29 17.72
N ILE A 30 -22.47 -27.75 17.89
CA ILE A 30 -22.89 -26.54 17.16
C ILE A 30 -22.07 -25.31 17.61
N ARG A 31 -21.74 -25.23 18.91
CA ARG A 31 -20.93 -24.14 19.45
C ARG A 31 -19.48 -24.14 18.96
N PRO A 32 -18.71 -25.24 19.00
CA PRO A 32 -17.36 -25.26 18.42
C PRO A 32 -17.38 -25.11 16.89
N ALA A 33 -18.38 -25.65 16.19
CA ALA A 33 -18.53 -25.43 14.75
C ALA A 33 -18.76 -23.94 14.41
N LEU A 34 -19.60 -23.25 15.18
CA LEU A 34 -19.81 -21.80 15.03
C LEU A 34 -18.54 -21.01 15.33
N ILE A 35 -17.80 -21.37 16.39
CA ILE A 35 -16.52 -20.72 16.73
C ILE A 35 -15.50 -20.91 15.60
N LEU A 36 -15.38 -22.13 15.06
CA LEU A 36 -14.49 -22.42 13.93
C LEU A 36 -14.90 -21.67 12.66
N LEU A 37 -16.20 -21.56 12.40
CA LEU A 37 -16.73 -20.77 11.27
C LEU A 37 -16.37 -19.29 11.42
N ILE A 38 -16.60 -18.70 12.60
CA ILE A 38 -16.27 -17.30 12.87
C ILE A 38 -14.76 -17.08 12.78
N ALA A 39 -13.95 -17.98 13.36
CA ALA A 39 -12.50 -17.91 13.27
C ALA A 39 -12.02 -17.99 11.82
N ALA A 40 -12.57 -18.91 11.02
CA ALA A 40 -12.27 -19.02 9.60
C ALA A 40 -12.67 -17.75 8.83
N LEU A 41 -13.83 -17.15 9.15
CA LEU A 41 -14.27 -15.89 8.55
C LEU A 41 -13.31 -14.74 8.89
N CYS A 42 -12.86 -14.62 10.14
CA CYS A 42 -11.87 -13.61 10.54
C CYS A 42 -10.53 -13.81 9.82
N VAL A 43 -10.03 -15.05 9.75
CA VAL A 43 -8.80 -15.38 9.02
C VAL A 43 -8.94 -15.05 7.53
N ALA A 44 -10.04 -15.45 6.90
CA ALA A 44 -10.30 -15.13 5.49
C ALA A 44 -10.37 -13.62 5.24
N THR A 45 -10.96 -12.86 6.17
CA THR A 45 -11.02 -11.39 6.09
C THR A 45 -9.63 -10.78 6.15
N LEU A 46 -8.78 -11.21 7.09
CA LEU A 46 -7.40 -10.74 7.20
C LEU A 46 -6.56 -11.09 5.97
N VAL A 47 -6.65 -12.35 5.50
CA VAL A 47 -5.98 -12.79 4.27
C VAL A 47 -6.45 -11.97 3.08
N GLY A 48 -7.76 -11.70 2.96
CA GLY A 48 -8.32 -10.86 1.90
C GLY A 48 -7.74 -9.45 1.90
N ILE A 49 -7.54 -8.83 3.08
CA ILE A 49 -6.91 -7.51 3.20
C ILE A 49 -5.46 -7.55 2.71
N VAL A 50 -4.68 -8.57 3.13
CA VAL A 50 -3.27 -8.71 2.75
C VAL A 50 -3.12 -8.97 1.25
N VAL A 51 -3.93 -9.85 0.67
CA VAL A 51 -3.90 -10.16 -0.76
C VAL A 51 -4.31 -8.94 -1.57
N ARG A 52 -5.34 -8.20 -1.15
CA ARG A 52 -5.76 -6.96 -1.83
C ARG A 52 -4.64 -5.94 -1.85
N GLU A 53 -3.95 -5.75 -0.73
CA GLU A 53 -2.83 -4.83 -0.63
C GLU A 53 -1.62 -5.32 -1.43
N GLY A 54 -1.33 -6.62 -1.41
CA GLY A 54 -0.26 -7.23 -2.22
C GLY A 54 -0.50 -7.08 -3.72
N HIS A 55 -1.74 -7.33 -4.17
CA HIS A 55 -2.13 -7.17 -5.57
C HIS A 55 -2.11 -5.70 -6.03
N ALA A 56 -2.48 -4.77 -5.14
CA ALA A 56 -2.39 -3.33 -5.41
C ALA A 56 -0.93 -2.86 -5.56
N ARG A 57 0.03 -3.52 -4.89
CA ARG A 57 1.47 -3.24 -5.04
C ARG A 57 2.08 -3.87 -6.29
N SER A 58 1.66 -5.07 -6.69
CA SER A 58 2.30 -5.78 -7.80
C SER A 58 1.90 -5.30 -9.20
N HIS A 59 0.81 -4.54 -9.33
CA HIS A 59 0.29 -4.04 -10.62
C HIS A 59 0.45 -2.53 -10.79
N GLY A 60 1.35 -1.88 -10.05
CA GLY A 60 1.58 -0.45 -10.19
C GLY A 60 2.37 -0.12 -11.47
N THR A 61 2.00 0.98 -12.14
CA THR A 61 2.73 1.46 -13.32
C THR A 61 3.96 2.25 -12.87
N GLU A 62 5.14 1.83 -13.30
CA GLU A 62 6.38 2.56 -13.02
C GLU A 62 6.51 3.81 -13.89
N VAL A 63 6.78 4.93 -13.24
CA VAL A 63 7.03 6.23 -13.84
C VAL A 63 8.32 6.82 -13.29
N THR A 64 9.12 7.44 -14.16
CA THR A 64 10.38 8.07 -13.79
C THR A 64 10.18 9.57 -13.69
N LEU A 65 10.29 10.13 -12.50
CA LEU A 65 10.04 11.55 -12.23
C LEU A 65 11.36 12.29 -12.03
N ALA A 66 11.46 13.51 -12.58
CA ALA A 66 12.62 14.35 -12.33
C ALA A 66 12.71 14.74 -10.85
N MET A 67 13.92 14.59 -10.30
CA MET A 67 14.22 14.94 -8.93
C MET A 67 15.15 16.15 -8.91
N ARG A 68 14.78 17.17 -8.13
CA ARG A 68 15.72 18.20 -7.69
C ARG A 68 16.15 17.86 -6.28
N GLY A 69 17.47 17.70 -6.06
CA GLY A 69 18.02 17.45 -4.74
C GLY A 69 17.68 18.58 -3.79
N VAL A 70 17.13 18.26 -2.62
CA VAL A 70 16.93 19.24 -1.54
C VAL A 70 17.57 18.67 -0.28
N ASP A 71 18.73 19.20 0.10
CA ASP A 71 19.42 18.88 1.36
C ASP A 71 19.34 20.05 2.35
N PRO A 72 18.67 19.85 3.50
CA PRO A 72 18.99 20.59 4.71
C PRO A 72 19.12 19.59 5.88
N ARG A 73 20.30 18.95 6.00
CA ARG A 73 20.66 17.93 7.00
C ARG A 73 19.93 18.02 8.35
N ASP A 74 19.36 16.91 8.77
CA ASP A 74 18.85 16.66 10.13
C ASP A 74 19.74 15.59 10.80
N LEU A 75 20.57 16.01 11.77
CA LEU A 75 21.59 15.18 12.40
C LEU A 75 21.03 14.10 13.35
N VAL A 76 19.73 14.13 13.65
CA VAL A 76 19.14 13.34 14.75
C VAL A 76 18.37 12.11 14.24
N ARG A 77 18.00 12.04 12.96
CA ARG A 77 17.06 11.03 12.41
C ARG A 77 17.70 9.92 11.56
N GLY A 78 19.03 9.83 11.56
CA GLY A 78 19.78 8.86 10.75
C GLY A 78 20.02 9.32 9.31
N HIS A 79 20.38 8.39 8.43
CA HIS A 79 20.75 8.69 7.05
C HIS A 79 19.54 8.58 6.11
N TYR A 80 18.98 9.72 5.71
CA TYR A 80 17.95 9.80 4.68
C TYR A 80 18.28 10.92 3.69
N VAL A 81 17.75 10.82 2.48
CA VAL A 81 17.82 11.89 1.48
C VAL A 81 16.43 12.52 1.38
N ALA A 82 16.36 13.84 1.57
CA ALA A 82 15.14 14.59 1.31
C ALA A 82 15.03 14.85 -0.20
N ILE A 83 13.83 14.60 -0.72
CA ILE A 83 13.58 14.59 -2.16
C ILE A 83 12.50 15.62 -2.46
N ARG A 84 12.75 16.43 -3.50
CA ARG A 84 11.70 17.24 -4.12
C ARG A 84 11.54 16.81 -5.56
N LEU A 85 10.35 16.31 -5.88
CA LEU A 85 9.96 16.01 -7.24
C LEU A 85 9.59 17.33 -7.90
N ALA A 86 10.43 17.76 -8.84
CA ALA A 86 10.23 19.01 -9.53
C ALA A 86 10.84 18.95 -10.92
N ASP A 87 10.08 19.43 -11.89
CA ASP A 87 10.47 19.47 -13.29
C ASP A 87 10.13 20.85 -13.88
N GLU A 88 10.34 21.00 -15.19
CA GLU A 88 9.80 22.11 -15.95
C GLU A 88 8.27 22.11 -15.91
N ALA A 89 7.70 23.30 -15.73
CA ALA A 89 6.25 23.47 -15.68
C ALA A 89 5.65 23.28 -17.07
N PRO A 90 4.57 22.48 -17.21
CA PRO A 90 3.86 22.39 -18.49
C PRO A 90 3.26 23.75 -18.87
N PRO A 91 3.03 24.00 -20.18
CA PRO A 91 2.31 25.19 -20.62
C PRO A 91 0.94 25.30 -19.93
N GLY A 92 0.61 26.47 -19.38
CA GLY A 92 -0.65 26.67 -18.65
C GLY A 92 -0.67 26.09 -17.22
N CYS A 93 0.49 25.73 -16.65
CA CYS A 93 0.63 25.41 -15.23
C CYS A 93 0.47 26.67 -14.36
N THR A 94 -0.77 27.12 -14.16
CA THR A 94 -1.08 28.26 -13.31
C THR A 94 -2.29 27.93 -12.43
N GLY A 95 -2.10 27.97 -11.11
CA GLY A 95 -3.22 27.84 -10.16
C GLY A 95 -4.00 26.53 -10.26
N GLN A 96 -3.33 25.42 -10.62
CA GLN A 96 -4.01 24.14 -10.76
C GLN A 96 -4.49 23.63 -9.40
N SER A 97 -5.77 23.28 -9.34
CA SER A 97 -6.40 22.72 -8.15
C SER A 97 -7.04 21.39 -8.53
N GLY A 98 -6.74 20.37 -7.73
CA GLY A 98 -7.11 19.01 -8.03
C GLY A 98 -6.32 18.04 -7.18
N GLU A 99 -6.95 16.93 -6.84
CA GLU A 99 -6.32 15.85 -6.07
C GLU A 99 -5.60 14.86 -7.01
N TRP A 100 -5.94 14.86 -8.30
CA TRP A 100 -5.44 13.91 -9.29
C TRP A 100 -4.55 14.59 -10.30
N ILE A 101 -3.32 14.11 -10.42
CA ILE A 101 -2.31 14.70 -11.29
C ILE A 101 -2.09 13.75 -12.47
N ALA A 102 -2.27 14.27 -13.67
CA ALA A 102 -1.96 13.56 -14.90
C ALA A 102 -0.45 13.60 -15.13
N LEU A 103 0.14 12.44 -15.37
CA LEU A 103 1.53 12.29 -15.79
C LEU A 103 1.56 11.88 -17.25
N ALA A 104 2.19 12.72 -18.08
CA ALA A 104 2.45 12.44 -19.49
C ALA A 104 3.89 11.93 -19.67
N ARG A 105 4.12 11.10 -20.68
CA ARG A 105 5.47 10.60 -20.99
C ARG A 105 6.21 11.64 -21.83
N SER A 106 7.42 11.98 -21.40
CA SER A 106 8.36 12.87 -22.10
C SER A 106 9.71 12.15 -22.20
N GLY A 107 9.94 11.48 -23.33
CA GLY A 107 11.09 10.60 -23.51
C GLY A 107 11.10 9.42 -22.52
N GLU A 108 12.18 9.31 -21.76
CA GLU A 108 12.34 8.28 -20.71
C GLU A 108 11.70 8.66 -19.37
N ARG A 109 11.24 9.91 -19.23
CA ARG A 109 10.66 10.45 -17.99
C ARG A 109 9.17 10.68 -18.13
N SER A 110 8.52 10.84 -16.98
CA SER A 110 7.14 11.27 -16.84
C SER A 110 7.12 12.68 -16.27
N VAL A 111 6.36 13.56 -16.90
CA VAL A 111 6.22 14.97 -16.53
C VAL A 111 4.77 15.25 -16.13
N PRO A 112 4.52 16.16 -15.18
CA PRO A 112 3.17 16.57 -14.86
C PRO A 112 2.54 17.28 -16.05
N ALA A 113 1.34 16.85 -16.47
CA ALA A 113 0.55 17.47 -17.53
C ALA A 113 -0.57 18.35 -16.97
N GLY A 114 -1.03 18.07 -15.76
CA GLY A 114 -1.97 18.92 -15.03
C GLY A 114 -2.54 18.27 -13.77
N ALA A 115 -3.33 18.99 -13.00
CA ALA A 115 -4.07 18.55 -11.83
C ALA A 115 -5.58 18.76 -12.05
N TYR A 116 -6.36 17.76 -11.64
CA TYR A 116 -7.76 17.61 -11.97
C TYR A 116 -8.56 17.14 -10.74
N PRO A 117 -9.87 17.47 -10.66
CA PRO A 117 -10.74 17.01 -9.59
C PRO A 117 -10.93 15.48 -9.54
N THR A 118 -10.89 14.80 -10.69
CA THR A 118 -11.18 13.36 -10.78
C THR A 118 -10.09 12.58 -11.51
N ARG A 119 -9.96 11.29 -11.17
CA ARG A 119 -9.00 10.38 -11.81
C ARG A 119 -9.26 10.23 -13.31
N ASP A 120 -10.52 10.02 -13.69
CA ASP A 120 -10.89 9.79 -15.09
C ASP A 120 -10.60 11.01 -15.96
N GLU A 121 -10.71 12.21 -15.40
CA GLU A 121 -10.29 13.43 -16.05
C GLU A 121 -8.78 13.51 -16.21
N ALA A 122 -8.01 13.25 -15.14
CA ALA A 122 -6.56 13.21 -15.24
C ALA A 122 -6.07 12.21 -16.30
N LEU A 123 -6.73 11.05 -16.41
CA LEU A 123 -6.39 10.01 -17.41
C LEU A 123 -6.67 10.42 -18.86
N ARG A 124 -7.53 11.43 -19.11
CA ARG A 124 -7.69 12.00 -20.46
C ARG A 124 -6.49 12.83 -20.90
N HIS A 125 -5.69 13.30 -19.95
CA HIS A 125 -4.55 14.18 -20.18
C HIS A 125 -3.20 13.49 -20.00
N GLY A 126 -3.17 12.24 -19.53
CA GLY A 126 -1.96 11.43 -19.43
C GLY A 126 -2.26 9.96 -19.14
N PRO A 127 -1.36 9.03 -19.53
CA PRO A 127 -1.56 7.59 -19.33
C PRO A 127 -1.56 7.17 -17.85
N VAL A 128 -1.03 8.00 -16.94
CA VAL A 128 -0.96 7.71 -15.51
C VAL A 128 -1.57 8.86 -14.72
N ALA A 129 -2.42 8.53 -13.75
CA ALA A 129 -3.00 9.49 -12.82
C ALA A 129 -2.56 9.14 -11.39
N VAL A 130 -1.97 10.11 -10.70
CA VAL A 130 -1.43 9.97 -9.34
C VAL A 130 -2.15 10.94 -8.40
N ARG A 131 -2.41 10.52 -7.16
CA ARG A 131 -2.98 11.38 -6.12
C ARG A 131 -1.89 12.26 -5.53
N GLY A 132 -2.15 13.56 -5.40
CA GLY A 132 -1.21 14.51 -4.82
C GLY A 132 -1.61 15.95 -5.05
N THR A 133 -0.66 16.86 -4.83
CA THR A 133 -0.79 18.27 -5.19
C THR A 133 0.30 18.70 -6.18
N LEU A 134 -0.10 19.46 -7.19
CA LEU A 134 0.81 20.05 -8.17
C LEU A 134 0.90 21.55 -7.88
N ARG A 135 2.11 22.04 -7.65
CA ARG A 135 2.37 23.47 -7.44
C ARG A 135 3.30 23.99 -8.51
N CYS A 136 2.81 24.95 -9.29
CA CYS A 136 3.58 25.62 -10.33
C CYS A 136 4.07 26.97 -9.81
N GLN A 137 5.35 27.27 -10.00
CA GLN A 137 5.96 28.57 -9.70
C GLN A 137 6.89 28.96 -10.85
N GLY A 138 6.51 29.98 -11.63
CA GLY A 138 7.24 30.36 -12.83
C GLY A 138 7.31 29.20 -13.83
N SER A 139 8.52 28.81 -14.23
CA SER A 139 8.79 27.68 -15.13
C SER A 139 9.03 26.35 -14.41
N THR A 140 8.77 26.26 -13.10
CA THR A 140 8.97 25.04 -12.31
C THR A 140 7.65 24.48 -11.81
N ALA A 141 7.40 23.20 -12.08
CA ALA A 141 6.32 22.44 -11.46
C ALA A 141 6.89 21.53 -10.38
N SER A 142 6.35 21.63 -9.17
CA SER A 142 6.68 20.78 -8.03
C SER A 142 5.52 19.87 -7.69
N LEU A 143 5.83 18.60 -7.47
CA LEU A 143 4.88 17.52 -7.29
C LEU A 143 4.99 16.99 -5.86
N ASP A 144 3.89 17.01 -5.12
CA ASP A 144 3.77 16.42 -3.79
C ASP A 144 2.79 15.26 -3.84
N ILE A 145 3.34 14.05 -3.87
CA ILE A 145 2.62 12.77 -3.93
C ILE A 145 2.89 11.93 -2.67
N GLY A 146 3.29 12.58 -1.56
CA GLY A 146 3.63 11.91 -0.30
C GLY A 146 5.00 11.22 -0.29
N ILE A 147 5.84 11.47 -1.29
CA ILE A 147 7.23 10.97 -1.36
C ILE A 147 8.18 12.15 -1.11
N GLU A 148 8.60 12.29 0.15
CA GLU A 148 9.49 13.39 0.57
C GLU A 148 10.87 12.90 1.04
N ARG A 149 10.97 11.62 1.43
CA ARG A 149 12.16 11.06 2.10
C ARG A 149 12.48 9.68 1.56
N PHE A 150 13.77 9.42 1.38
CA PHE A 150 14.31 8.11 1.01
C PHE A 150 15.31 7.64 2.04
N TYR A 151 15.00 6.52 2.69
CA TYR A 151 15.84 5.93 3.73
C TYR A 151 16.76 4.90 3.10
N ILE A 152 18.07 5.11 3.27
CA ILE A 152 19.13 4.26 2.72
C ILE A 152 20.30 4.22 3.68
N ASN A 153 21.23 3.29 3.45
CA ASN A 153 22.46 3.24 4.23
C ASN A 153 23.29 4.52 4.05
N GLN A 154 24.16 4.79 5.02
CA GLN A 154 24.99 6.00 5.07
C GLN A 154 25.87 6.19 3.84
N ARG A 155 26.43 5.09 3.32
CA ARG A 155 27.37 5.11 2.20
C ARG A 155 26.67 5.61 0.94
N ASP A 156 25.50 5.05 0.64
CA ASP A 156 24.72 5.42 -0.53
C ASP A 156 24.11 6.82 -0.37
N ALA A 157 23.66 7.18 0.84
CA ALA A 157 23.17 8.54 1.12
C ALA A 157 24.24 9.60 0.83
N THR A 158 25.48 9.33 1.24
CA THR A 158 26.60 10.25 1.03
C THR A 158 27.00 10.32 -0.44
N ALA A 159 27.01 9.19 -1.16
CA ALA A 159 27.31 9.16 -2.58
C ALA A 159 26.28 9.93 -3.42
N ILE A 160 24.99 9.79 -3.09
CA ILE A 160 23.91 10.54 -3.73
C ILE A 160 24.03 12.03 -3.43
N ASP A 161 24.26 12.40 -2.17
CA ASP A 161 24.46 13.79 -1.74
C ASP A 161 25.62 14.47 -2.50
N GLU A 162 26.76 13.80 -2.60
CA GLU A 162 27.93 14.29 -3.34
C GLU A 162 27.64 14.46 -4.84
N ALA A 163 26.96 13.49 -5.46
CA ALA A 163 26.56 13.58 -6.86
C ALA A 163 25.60 14.75 -7.11
N LEU A 164 24.61 14.95 -6.24
CA LEU A 164 23.65 16.05 -6.34
C LEU A 164 24.33 17.42 -6.16
N ARG A 165 25.27 17.56 -5.21
CA ARG A 165 26.07 18.77 -5.06
C ARG A 165 26.97 19.04 -6.26
N GLY A 166 27.46 17.98 -6.91
CA GLY A 166 28.20 18.05 -8.17
C GLY A 166 27.35 18.39 -9.41
N GLY A 167 26.05 18.68 -9.24
CA GLY A 167 25.14 19.04 -10.33
C GLY A 167 24.73 17.85 -11.20
N LYS A 168 24.91 16.61 -10.73
CA LYS A 168 24.47 15.42 -11.46
C LYS A 168 22.94 15.35 -11.51
N SER A 169 22.43 14.87 -12.64
CA SER A 169 20.99 14.63 -12.78
C SER A 169 20.54 13.48 -11.90
N ALA A 170 19.36 13.63 -11.31
CA ALA A 170 18.73 12.60 -10.53
C ALA A 170 17.26 12.42 -10.90
N SER A 171 16.76 11.21 -10.73
CA SER A 171 15.38 10.83 -11.03
C SER A 171 14.88 9.85 -9.99
N ALA A 172 13.60 9.94 -9.66
CA ALA A 172 12.92 9.02 -8.77
C ALA A 172 12.05 8.07 -9.58
N ILE A 173 12.22 6.77 -9.38
CA ILE A 173 11.42 5.74 -10.02
C ILE A 173 10.29 5.40 -9.06
N VAL A 174 9.07 5.70 -9.47
CA VAL A 174 7.87 5.62 -8.64
C VAL A 174 6.88 4.67 -9.27
N SER A 175 6.35 3.75 -8.49
CA SER A 175 5.24 2.89 -8.89
C SER A 175 3.91 3.54 -8.48
N VAL A 176 3.01 3.74 -9.44
CA VAL A 176 1.66 4.29 -9.20
C VAL A 176 0.64 3.16 -9.28
N GLY A 177 0.00 2.87 -8.14
CA GLY A 177 -1.04 1.85 -8.06
C GLY A 177 -2.34 2.24 -8.78
N THR A 178 -3.24 1.29 -8.96
CA THR A 178 -4.59 1.55 -9.47
C THR A 178 -5.41 2.47 -8.56
N ASP A 179 -5.06 2.50 -7.26
CA ASP A 179 -5.58 3.42 -6.24
C ASP A 179 -5.06 4.86 -6.38
N GLY A 180 -4.14 5.12 -7.32
CA GLY A 180 -3.49 6.41 -7.52
C GLY A 180 -2.40 6.73 -6.50
N LYS A 181 -2.09 5.82 -5.57
CA LYS A 181 -1.02 6.06 -4.60
C LYS A 181 0.34 5.82 -5.24
N ALA A 182 1.21 6.80 -5.06
CA ALA A 182 2.61 6.70 -5.43
C ALA A 182 3.41 5.95 -4.36
N ARG A 183 4.30 5.07 -4.79
CA ARG A 183 5.28 4.39 -3.93
C ARG A 183 6.64 4.50 -4.59
N LEU A 184 7.62 5.03 -3.88
CA LEU A 184 9.00 5.09 -4.38
C LEU A 184 9.53 3.65 -4.52
N VAL A 185 10.21 3.36 -5.62
CA VAL A 185 10.80 2.05 -5.91
C VAL A 185 12.32 2.14 -5.83
N ALA A 186 12.88 3.13 -6.51
CA ALA A 186 14.32 3.35 -6.58
C ALA A 186 14.64 4.82 -6.87
N LEU A 187 15.89 5.19 -6.60
CA LEU A 187 16.48 6.42 -7.12
C LEU A 187 17.47 6.09 -8.22
N GLU A 188 17.50 6.92 -9.25
CA GLU A 188 18.53 6.91 -10.26
C GLU A 188 19.33 8.21 -10.19
N VAL A 189 20.64 8.10 -9.97
CA VAL A 189 21.54 9.25 -9.86
C VAL A 189 22.77 8.96 -10.71
N ASP A 190 23.08 9.83 -11.68
CA ASP A 190 24.21 9.64 -12.60
C ASP A 190 24.21 8.24 -13.29
N HIS A 191 23.03 7.81 -13.77
CA HIS A 191 22.79 6.48 -14.36
C HIS A 191 23.01 5.28 -13.44
N ARG A 192 23.20 5.51 -12.13
CA ARG A 192 23.25 4.44 -11.12
C ARG A 192 21.92 4.35 -10.41
N ARG A 193 21.37 3.13 -10.40
CA ARG A 193 20.13 2.81 -9.68
C ARG A 193 20.44 2.38 -8.24
N TYR A 194 19.69 2.94 -7.31
CA TYR A 194 19.68 2.63 -5.88
C TYR A 194 18.29 2.11 -5.52
N ASP A 195 18.17 0.80 -5.34
CA ASP A 195 16.93 0.15 -4.94
C ASP A 195 16.69 0.25 -3.43
N LEU A 196 15.42 0.12 -3.03
CA LEU A 196 15.05 -0.04 -1.63
C LEU A 196 15.59 -1.36 -1.09
N ALA A 197 16.63 -1.30 -0.25
CA ALA A 197 17.03 -2.41 0.59
C ALA A 197 16.06 -2.51 1.78
N TRP A 198 15.05 -3.37 1.65
CA TRP A 198 14.20 -3.80 2.77
C TRP A 198 14.46 -5.27 3.10
#